data_AF-A0A5B0VRU8-F1
#
_entry.id   AF-A0A5B0VRU8-F1
#
_cell.length_a   1.000
_cell.length_b   1.000
_cell.length_c   1.000
_cell.angle_alpha   90.00
_cell.angle_beta   90.00
_cell.angle_gamma   90.00
#
_symmetry.space_group_name_H-M   'P 1'
#
loop_
_entity.id
_entity.type
_entity.pdbx_description
1 polymer ?
#
loop_
_entity_poly.entity_id
_entity_poly.type
_entity_poly.pdbx_seq_one_letter_code
_entity_poly.pdbx_strand_id
1 'polypeptide(L)'
;MRSFLVAASFLFVAGLLFSTATTAKPVANITTMHPHQFAHVVTDASVPVGWTSFCKAQPAECEAGRKSEETIAIDSQHKEQLRQINSLVNREIQGVGDDDHYGIYKLGIINWWTYPDDGAGNCNDYVLLKKKLLV
;
A
#
# COMPACT_ATOMS: atom_id res chain seq x y z
N MET A 1 72.86 -28.68 23.69
CA MET A 1 71.49 -29.04 24.08
C MET A 1 70.73 -27.74 24.32
N ARG A 2 69.76 -27.26 23.56
CA ARG A 2 68.87 -27.76 22.50
C ARG A 2 68.51 -26.47 21.72
N SER A 3 68.85 -26.32 20.44
CA SER A 3 68.02 -26.71 19.28
C SER A 3 66.53 -26.37 19.45
N PHE A 4 65.93 -25.79 18.41
CA PHE A 4 64.48 -25.58 18.17
C PHE A 4 63.86 -24.19 18.40
N LEU A 5 64.59 -23.08 18.22
CA LEU A 5 63.94 -21.76 18.05
C LEU A 5 64.41 -21.01 16.79
N VAL A 6 65.03 -21.74 15.85
CA VAL A 6 65.26 -21.28 14.47
C VAL A 6 64.33 -22.12 13.60
N ALA A 7 63.57 -21.49 12.71
CA ALA A 7 62.65 -22.10 11.72
C ALA A 7 61.14 -22.20 12.06
N ALA A 8 60.57 -21.27 12.83
CA ALA A 8 59.11 -21.10 12.88
C ALA A 8 58.60 -19.74 12.36
N SER A 9 59.47 -18.89 11.82
CA SER A 9 59.10 -17.54 11.36
C SER A 9 59.27 -17.31 9.85
N PHE A 10 59.56 -18.36 9.07
CA PHE A 10 59.79 -18.25 7.62
C PHE A 10 58.76 -18.99 6.75
N LEU A 11 57.65 -19.49 7.31
CA LEU A 11 56.61 -20.21 6.56
C LEU A 11 55.21 -19.60 6.74
N PHE A 12 55.10 -18.28 6.72
CA PHE A 12 53.79 -17.60 6.62
C PHE A 12 53.82 -16.32 5.78
N VAL A 13 54.61 -16.28 4.71
CA VAL A 13 54.65 -15.12 3.78
C VAL A 13 54.41 -15.53 2.31
N ALA A 14 54.30 -16.82 2.00
CA ALA A 14 54.22 -17.30 0.60
C ALA A 14 52.79 -17.61 0.11
N GLY A 15 51.72 -17.14 0.78
CA GLY A 15 50.34 -17.60 0.51
C GLY A 15 49.36 -16.59 -0.09
N LEU A 16 49.70 -15.30 -0.24
CA LEU A 16 48.70 -14.25 -0.49
C LEU A 16 48.96 -13.41 -1.76
N LEU A 17 49.36 -14.05 -2.86
CA LEU A 17 49.46 -13.38 -4.17
C LEU A 17 48.89 -14.24 -5.30
N PHE A 18 47.62 -14.63 -5.18
CA PHE A 18 46.81 -15.02 -6.35
C PHE A 18 45.52 -14.18 -6.34
N SER A 19 45.63 -12.90 -6.72
CA SER A 19 44.47 -12.08 -7.07
C SER A 19 44.01 -12.47 -8.47
N THR A 20 42.94 -13.25 -8.56
CA THR A 20 42.20 -13.38 -9.82
C THR A 20 41.45 -12.07 -10.05
N ALA A 21 41.76 -11.38 -11.15
CA ALA A 21 41.01 -10.20 -11.56
C ALA A 21 39.63 -10.64 -12.06
N THR A 22 38.62 -10.57 -11.21
CA THR A 22 37.23 -10.80 -11.60
C THR A 22 36.76 -9.58 -12.42
N THR A 23 36.60 -9.75 -13.73
CA THR A 23 35.92 -8.75 -14.56
C THR A 23 34.43 -8.76 -14.21
N ALA A 24 33.95 -7.68 -13.60
CA ALA A 24 32.53 -7.50 -13.37
C ALA A 24 31.81 -7.37 -14.71
N LYS A 25 30.83 -8.25 -14.97
CA LYS A 25 29.97 -8.14 -16.16
C LYS A 25 29.11 -6.87 -16.05
N PRO A 26 28.95 -6.09 -17.13
CA PRO A 26 28.08 -4.93 -17.10
C PRO A 26 26.63 -5.40 -16.83
N VAL A 27 26.03 -4.85 -15.79
CA VAL A 27 24.59 -5.00 -15.54
C VAL A 27 23.87 -4.21 -16.62
N ALA A 28 23.12 -4.90 -17.48
CA ALA A 28 22.25 -4.25 -18.43
C ALA A 28 21.21 -3.43 -17.65
N ASN A 29 21.13 -2.13 -17.91
CA ASN A 29 20.11 -1.27 -17.36
C ASN A 29 18.78 -1.62 -18.04
N ILE A 30 17.98 -2.49 -17.41
CA ILE A 30 16.62 -2.80 -17.88
C ILE A 30 15.72 -1.67 -17.39
N THR A 31 15.73 -0.54 -18.09
CA THR A 31 14.74 0.53 -17.88
C THR A 31 13.58 0.36 -18.84
N THR A 32 12.94 -0.81 -18.83
CA THR A 32 11.59 -0.98 -19.37
C THR A 32 10.66 -1.16 -18.17
N MET A 33 10.32 -0.04 -17.55
CA MET A 33 9.26 0.02 -16.54
C MET A 33 7.93 -0.26 -17.26
N HIS A 34 7.61 -1.54 -17.41
CA HIS A 34 6.28 -1.97 -17.81
C HIS A 34 5.32 -1.41 -16.78
N PRO A 35 4.16 -0.83 -17.18
CA PRO A 35 3.14 -0.45 -16.22
C PRO A 35 2.85 -1.71 -15.40
N HIS A 36 3.19 -1.68 -14.11
CA HIS A 36 2.99 -2.80 -13.22
C HIS A 36 1.48 -3.04 -13.14
N GLN A 37 0.95 -3.92 -13.99
CA GLN A 37 -0.36 -4.50 -13.76
C GLN A 37 -0.21 -5.40 -12.53
N PHE A 38 -0.52 -4.84 -11.37
CA PHE A 38 -0.45 -5.53 -10.08
C PHE A 38 -1.43 -6.73 -10.00
N ALA A 39 -2.39 -6.81 -10.94
CA ALA A 39 -3.28 -7.94 -11.15
C ALA A 39 -3.76 -8.02 -12.61
N HIS A 40 -4.06 -9.23 -13.08
CA HIS A 40 -4.76 -9.44 -14.35
C HIS A 40 -6.24 -9.05 -14.21
N VAL A 41 -6.74 -8.21 -15.12
CA VAL A 41 -8.17 -7.92 -15.23
C VAL A 41 -8.85 -9.08 -15.95
N VAL A 42 -9.78 -9.76 -15.27
CA VAL A 42 -10.47 -10.95 -15.81
C VAL A 42 -11.91 -10.62 -16.21
N THR A 43 -12.61 -9.84 -15.40
CA THR A 43 -14.03 -9.48 -15.59
C THR A 43 -14.35 -8.20 -14.81
N ASP A 44 -15.51 -7.60 -15.12
CA ASP A 44 -16.09 -6.55 -14.29
C ASP A 44 -16.39 -7.06 -12.87
N ALA A 45 -16.11 -6.23 -11.87
CA ALA A 45 -16.45 -6.50 -10.48
C ALA A 45 -17.90 -6.11 -10.18
N SER A 46 -18.60 -6.92 -9.40
CA SER A 46 -19.92 -6.55 -8.86
C SER A 46 -19.79 -5.42 -7.84
N VAL A 47 -20.75 -4.51 -7.85
CA VAL A 47 -20.83 -3.43 -6.85
C VAL A 47 -21.01 -4.00 -5.43
N PRO A 48 -20.31 -3.47 -4.41
CA PRO A 48 -20.55 -3.87 -3.03
C PRO A 48 -22.00 -3.58 -2.60
N VAL A 49 -22.61 -4.49 -1.83
CA VAL A 49 -23.99 -4.32 -1.35
C VAL A 49 -24.18 -3.03 -0.56
N GLY A 50 -23.25 -2.70 0.33
CA GLY A 50 -23.30 -1.47 1.13
C GLY A 50 -23.28 -0.20 0.28
N TRP A 51 -22.49 -0.19 -0.81
CA TRP A 51 -22.46 0.93 -1.76
C TRP A 51 -23.83 1.19 -2.39
N THR A 52 -24.59 0.15 -2.74
CA THR A 52 -25.93 0.33 -3.34
C THR A 52 -26.90 1.04 -2.39
N SER A 53 -26.90 0.65 -1.10
CA SER A 53 -27.70 1.30 -0.06
C SER A 53 -27.24 2.73 0.22
N PHE A 54 -25.93 2.95 0.28
CA PHE A 54 -25.34 4.28 0.45
C PHE A 54 -25.71 5.20 -0.70
N CYS A 55 -25.59 4.78 -1.95
CA CYS A 55 -26.00 5.57 -3.12
C CYS A 55 -27.48 5.94 -3.09
N LYS A 56 -28.34 5.03 -2.61
CA LYS A 56 -29.76 5.32 -2.46
C LYS A 56 -29.99 6.41 -1.43
N ALA A 57 -29.21 6.44 -0.35
CA ALA A 57 -29.29 7.46 0.70
C ALA A 57 -28.55 8.76 0.32
N GLN A 58 -27.50 8.67 -0.50
CA GLN A 58 -26.61 9.76 -0.91
C GLN A 58 -26.44 9.74 -2.45
N PRO A 59 -27.47 10.11 -3.24
CA PRO A 59 -27.41 10.00 -4.70
C PRO A 59 -26.25 10.77 -5.34
N ALA A 60 -25.90 11.93 -4.78
CA ALA A 60 -24.80 12.78 -5.25
C ALA A 60 -23.43 12.07 -5.22
N GLU A 61 -23.23 11.10 -4.32
CA GLU A 61 -21.97 10.35 -4.20
C GLU A 61 -21.74 9.35 -5.33
N CYS A 62 -22.82 9.04 -6.05
CA CYS A 62 -22.90 7.98 -7.04
C CYS A 62 -23.29 8.49 -8.42
N GLU A 63 -23.42 9.81 -8.57
CA GLU A 63 -23.41 10.42 -9.88
C GLU A 63 -22.13 10.00 -10.58
N ALA A 64 -22.28 9.34 -11.73
CA ALA A 64 -21.15 8.98 -12.54
C ALA A 64 -20.51 10.28 -13.05
N GLY A 65 -19.51 10.78 -12.31
CA GLY A 65 -18.54 11.70 -12.87
C GLY A 65 -18.02 11.10 -14.18
N ARG A 66 -17.62 11.95 -15.13
CA ARG A 66 -16.95 11.44 -16.34
C ARG A 66 -15.87 10.47 -15.87
N LYS A 67 -15.89 9.22 -16.35
CA LYS A 67 -14.78 8.29 -16.16
C LYS A 67 -13.56 9.02 -16.71
N SER A 68 -12.81 9.66 -15.84
CA SER A 68 -11.60 10.34 -16.25
C SER A 68 -10.60 9.22 -16.44
N GLU A 69 -10.27 8.94 -17.70
CA GLU A 69 -9.06 8.16 -18.02
C GLU A 69 -7.80 8.96 -17.67
N GLU A 70 -7.91 10.15 -17.06
CA GLU A 70 -6.78 10.90 -16.53
C GLU A 70 -6.06 10.08 -15.48
N THR A 71 -4.92 9.57 -15.89
CA THR A 71 -3.92 9.06 -14.98
C THR A 71 -3.31 10.27 -14.25
N ILE A 72 -3.57 10.40 -12.96
CA ILE A 72 -2.92 11.40 -12.13
C ILE A 72 -1.50 10.92 -11.81
N ALA A 73 -0.50 11.74 -12.14
CA ALA A 73 0.88 11.45 -11.78
C ALA A 73 1.04 11.55 -10.25
N ILE A 74 1.48 10.46 -9.61
CA ILE A 74 1.72 10.43 -8.16
C ILE A 74 3.09 11.07 -7.85
N ASP A 75 3.14 12.40 -7.99
CA ASP A 75 4.31 13.24 -7.67
C ASP A 75 4.44 13.47 -6.14
N SER A 76 5.44 14.26 -5.73
CA SER A 76 5.69 14.54 -4.32
C SER A 76 4.51 15.22 -3.61
N GLN A 77 3.78 16.09 -4.30
CA GLN A 77 2.63 16.79 -3.75
C GLN A 77 1.44 15.84 -3.57
N HIS A 78 1.07 15.08 -4.61
CA HIS A 78 -0.02 14.11 -4.51
C HIS A 78 0.29 13.00 -3.49
N LYS A 79 1.53 12.54 -3.40
CA LYS A 79 1.97 11.60 -2.35
C LYS A 79 1.78 12.17 -0.96
N GLU A 80 2.10 13.44 -0.76
CA GLU A 80 1.94 14.10 0.53
C GLU A 80 0.48 14.29 0.89
N GLN A 81 -0.36 14.72 -0.05
CA GLN A 81 -1.81 14.84 0.15
C GLN A 81 -2.44 13.49 0.56
N LEU A 82 -2.09 12.40 -0.15
CA LEU A 82 -2.56 11.05 0.19
C LEU A 82 -2.15 10.64 1.61
N ARG A 83 -0.90 10.91 2.01
CA ARG A 83 -0.44 10.63 3.38
C ARG A 83 -1.20 11.45 4.42
N GLN A 84 -1.35 12.76 4.18
CA GLN A 84 -2.00 13.66 5.12
C GLN A 84 -3.46 13.27 5.35
N ILE A 85 -4.22 13.05 4.28
CA ILE A 85 -5.63 12.63 4.39
C ILE A 85 -5.76 11.26 5.04
N ASN A 86 -4.91 10.29 4.64
CA ASN A 86 -4.93 8.97 5.24
C ASN A 86 -4.63 9.03 6.75
N SER A 87 -3.59 9.75 7.15
CA SER A 87 -3.20 9.90 8.56
C SER A 87 -4.20 10.71 9.38
N LEU A 88 -4.85 11.71 8.78
CA LEU A 88 -5.93 12.46 9.40
C LEU A 88 -7.09 11.52 9.73
N VAL A 89 -7.68 10.87 8.71
CA VAL A 89 -8.85 9.99 8.91
C VAL A 89 -8.52 8.83 9.86
N ASN A 90 -7.34 8.22 9.73
CA ASN A 90 -6.93 7.13 10.62
C ASN A 90 -6.78 7.54 12.09
N ARG A 91 -6.55 8.83 12.36
CA ARG A 91 -6.42 9.35 13.73
C ARG A 91 -7.76 9.80 14.30
N GLU A 92 -8.59 10.47 13.48
CA GLU A 92 -9.85 11.06 13.96
C GLU A 92 -10.97 10.03 14.10
N ILE A 93 -10.95 8.95 13.32
CA ILE A 93 -12.01 7.93 13.35
C ILE A 93 -11.60 6.75 14.20
N GLN A 94 -12.46 6.38 15.15
CA GLN A 94 -12.36 5.14 15.92
C GLN A 94 -12.87 3.96 15.10
N GLY A 95 -12.09 2.88 15.03
CA GLY A 95 -12.50 1.65 14.37
C GLY A 95 -13.57 0.91 15.18
N VAL A 96 -14.79 0.82 14.64
CA VAL A 96 -15.92 0.09 15.23
C VAL A 96 -16.65 -0.65 14.11
N GLY A 97 -17.00 -1.92 14.31
CA GLY A 97 -17.77 -2.68 13.31
C GLY A 97 -19.24 -2.27 13.29
N ASP A 98 -19.92 -2.42 12.15
CA ASP A 98 -21.31 -1.94 11.98
C ASP A 98 -22.28 -2.53 13.00
N ASP A 99 -22.11 -3.80 13.36
CA ASP A 99 -22.96 -4.48 14.33
C ASP A 99 -22.81 -3.90 15.73
N ASP A 100 -21.59 -3.55 16.12
CA ASP A 100 -21.29 -2.96 17.42
C ASP A 100 -21.69 -1.48 17.46
N HIS A 101 -21.56 -0.77 16.33
CA HIS A 101 -21.86 0.65 16.23
C HIS A 101 -23.36 0.91 16.13
N TYR A 102 -24.04 0.24 15.20
CA TYR A 102 -25.42 0.53 14.82
C TYR A 102 -26.40 -0.59 15.18
N GLY A 103 -25.93 -1.77 15.58
CA GLY A 103 -26.79 -2.92 15.89
C GLY A 103 -27.48 -3.52 14.66
N ILE A 104 -26.89 -3.37 13.46
CA ILE A 104 -27.55 -3.67 12.18
C ILE A 104 -27.90 -5.15 11.98
N TYR A 105 -27.22 -6.10 12.64
CA TYR A 105 -27.62 -7.52 12.62
C TYR A 105 -29.09 -7.72 13.01
N LYS A 106 -29.63 -6.88 13.90
CA LYS A 106 -31.04 -6.93 14.34
C LYS A 106 -32.01 -6.51 13.24
N LEU A 107 -31.52 -5.78 12.25
CA LEU A 107 -32.27 -5.24 11.12
C LEU A 107 -32.07 -6.08 9.85
N GLY A 108 -31.26 -7.14 9.89
CA GLY A 108 -30.91 -7.95 8.73
C GLY A 108 -30.14 -7.19 7.65
N ILE A 109 -29.53 -6.07 8.01
CA ILE A 109 -28.71 -5.25 7.12
C ILE A 109 -27.29 -5.78 7.18
N ILE A 110 -26.64 -5.85 6.03
CA ILE A 110 -25.23 -6.23 5.91
C ILE A 110 -24.42 -5.07 5.36
N ASN A 111 -23.22 -4.86 5.92
CA ASN A 111 -22.21 -3.93 5.39
C ASN A 111 -22.80 -2.51 5.22
N TRP A 112 -23.06 -1.85 6.33
CA TRP A 112 -23.66 -0.52 6.35
C TRP A 112 -22.61 0.53 6.02
N TRP A 113 -22.84 1.27 4.95
CA TRP A 113 -21.91 2.31 4.47
C TRP A 113 -22.45 3.67 4.83
N THR A 114 -21.65 4.48 5.51
CA THR A 114 -22.02 5.84 5.92
C THR A 114 -20.79 6.73 6.06
N TYR A 115 -21.02 8.04 6.17
CA TYR A 115 -19.96 8.92 6.67
C TYR A 115 -19.83 8.75 8.19
N PRO A 116 -18.61 8.60 8.74
CA PRO A 116 -18.37 8.43 10.17
C PRO A 116 -18.39 9.80 10.88
N ASP A 117 -19.49 10.54 10.73
CA ASP A 117 -19.64 11.92 11.23
C ASP A 117 -19.67 11.99 12.77
N ASP A 118 -19.95 10.87 13.43
CA ASP A 118 -19.90 10.71 14.89
C ASP A 118 -18.50 10.27 15.39
N GLY A 119 -17.52 10.16 14.50
CA GLY A 119 -16.14 9.80 14.83
C GLY A 119 -15.89 8.30 14.97
N ALA A 120 -16.83 7.44 14.60
CA ALA A 120 -16.65 5.98 14.59
C ALA A 120 -17.07 5.36 13.26
N GLY A 121 -16.43 4.25 12.88
CA GLY A 121 -16.81 3.52 11.68
C GLY A 121 -15.85 2.38 11.36
N ASN A 122 -16.12 1.69 10.27
CA ASN A 122 -15.34 0.54 9.83
C ASN A 122 -14.57 0.84 8.52
N CYS A 123 -13.89 -0.17 7.96
CA CYS A 123 -13.15 -0.06 6.70
C CYS A 123 -13.84 0.72 5.56
N ASN A 124 -15.13 0.53 5.30
CA ASN A 124 -15.82 1.25 4.23
C ASN A 124 -16.04 2.73 4.55
N ASP A 125 -16.35 3.06 5.80
CA ASP A 125 -16.59 4.45 6.22
C ASP A 125 -15.30 5.26 6.17
N TYR A 126 -14.16 4.63 6.50
CA TYR A 126 -12.83 5.22 6.31
C TYR A 126 -12.55 5.51 4.84
N VAL A 127 -12.89 4.59 3.94
CA VAL A 127 -12.68 4.79 2.49
C VAL A 127 -13.56 5.92 1.97
N LEU A 128 -14.83 5.97 2.38
CA LEU A 128 -15.76 7.04 2.00
C LEU A 128 -15.23 8.41 2.44
N LEU A 129 -14.83 8.56 3.71
CA LEU A 129 -14.34 9.85 4.19
C LEU A 129 -13.02 10.26 3.51
N LYS A 130 -12.09 9.32 3.30
CA LYS A 130 -10.84 9.62 2.57
C LYS A 130 -11.13 10.05 1.13
N LYS A 131 -12.06 9.40 0.44
CA LYS A 131 -12.51 9.80 -0.90
C LYS A 131 -13.09 11.22 -0.87
N LYS A 132 -14.04 11.50 0.02
CA LYS A 132 -14.69 12.82 0.17
C LYS A 132 -13.69 13.96 0.39
N LEU A 133 -12.59 13.70 1.10
CA LEU A 133 -11.56 14.70 1.35
C LEU A 133 -10.55 14.86 0.18
N LEU A 134 -10.55 13.93 -0.77
CA LEU A 134 -9.66 13.93 -1.94
C LEU A 134 -10.28 14.58 -3.19
N VAL A 135 -11.61 14.54 -3.33
CA VAL A 135 -12.34 14.94 -4.55
C VAL A 135 -13.25 16.13 -4.36
#